data_AF-A0A2W5R2U7-F1
#
_entry.id   AF-A0A2W5R2U7-F1
#
_cell.length_a   1.000
_cell.length_b   1.000
_cell.length_c   1.000
_cell.angle_alpha   90.00
_cell.angle_beta   90.00
_cell.angle_gamma   90.00
#
_symmetry.space_group_name_H-M   'P 1'
#
loop_
_entity.id
_entity.type
_entity.pdbx_description
1 polymer ?
#
loop_
_entity_poly.entity_id
_entity_poly.type
_entity_poly.pdbx_seq_one_letter_code
_entity_poly.pdbx_strand_id
1 'polypeptide(L)'
;SRRGIDAELVDRSCRFMARHAAAGRRFFLYLPLVHLHFPTLPHDDFAGRTGNGDFADSMAEMDHRVGQVIDEVQRLGIADDTLFIFCSDNGPEFRAPYRGTAGPWRGTYHTAMEGSLRVPFIARWPGRIAPGRVSNEIVHVTDLFTTLCRVGGAEVPQDRPIDGVDQRAFLLGESEKSAREGFLFYIKQELRAAKWRDWKLHFYWEPEVNHGQGKLESPYLFNVTRDPKEETDVLVFNTWVMGPILRMIRDFNASSVAHPHTPPGKPDR
;
A
#
# COMPACT_ATOMS: atom_id res chain seq x y z
N SER A 1 22.53 16.14 -3.02
CA SER A 1 22.70 15.46 -1.72
C SER A 1 21.49 14.57 -1.47
N ARG A 2 21.52 13.67 -0.47
CA ARG A 2 20.32 12.88 -0.10
C ARG A 2 19.12 13.76 0.28
N ARG A 3 19.37 14.89 0.96
CA ARG A 3 18.38 15.90 1.35
C ARG A 3 17.60 16.51 0.18
N GLY A 4 18.17 16.51 -1.04
CA GLY A 4 17.54 17.11 -2.22
C GLY A 4 16.81 16.14 -3.14
N ILE A 5 16.71 14.85 -2.79
CA ILE A 5 16.15 13.83 -3.70
C ILE A 5 14.67 14.12 -3.98
N ASP A 6 13.85 14.33 -2.95
CA ASP A 6 12.41 14.54 -3.16
C ASP A 6 12.12 15.85 -3.89
N ALA A 7 12.89 16.91 -3.62
CA ALA A 7 12.81 18.17 -4.37
C ALA A 7 13.07 17.96 -5.88
N GLU A 8 14.14 17.22 -6.23
CA GLU A 8 14.48 16.92 -7.62
C GLU A 8 13.44 16.01 -8.29
N LEU A 9 12.92 15.00 -7.57
CA LEU A 9 11.88 14.10 -8.06
C LEU A 9 10.58 14.87 -8.38
N VAL A 10 10.15 15.77 -7.48
CA VAL A 10 8.99 16.64 -7.69
C VAL A 10 9.21 17.57 -8.87
N ASP A 11 10.34 18.27 -8.95
CA ASP A 11 10.64 19.17 -10.07
C ASP A 11 10.59 18.44 -11.43
N ARG A 12 11.23 17.27 -11.53
CA ARG A 12 11.19 16.43 -12.73
C ARG A 12 9.78 15.98 -13.06
N SER A 13 8.99 15.64 -12.05
CA SER A 13 7.60 15.22 -12.21
C SER A 13 6.73 16.35 -12.75
N CYS A 14 6.86 17.56 -12.20
CA CYS A 14 6.14 18.75 -12.70
C CYS A 14 6.53 19.07 -14.14
N ARG A 15 7.84 19.06 -14.47
CA ARG A 15 8.32 19.25 -15.85
C ARG A 15 7.79 18.17 -16.81
N PHE A 16 7.73 16.91 -16.35
CA PHE A 16 7.14 15.81 -17.12
C PHE A 16 5.65 16.07 -17.41
N MET A 17 4.85 16.36 -16.38
CA MET A 17 3.42 16.64 -16.54
C MET A 17 3.18 17.83 -17.46
N ALA A 18 3.91 18.94 -17.28
CA ALA A 18 3.77 20.13 -18.12
C ALA A 18 4.05 19.84 -19.61
N ARG A 19 5.11 19.08 -19.91
CA ARG A 19 5.45 18.70 -21.29
C ARG A 19 4.36 17.83 -21.92
N HIS A 20 3.81 16.87 -21.18
CA HIS A 20 2.77 15.98 -21.69
C HIS A 20 1.43 16.70 -21.86
N ALA A 21 1.06 17.55 -20.91
CA ALA A 21 -0.14 18.38 -20.99
C ALA A 21 -0.08 19.34 -22.18
N ALA A 22 1.03 20.06 -22.37
CA ALA A 22 1.22 20.95 -23.52
C ALA A 22 1.17 20.22 -24.88
N ALA A 23 1.56 18.94 -24.91
CA ALA A 23 1.49 18.09 -26.10
C ALA A 23 0.13 17.39 -26.28
N GLY A 24 -0.84 17.58 -25.39
CA GLY A 24 -2.12 16.88 -25.40
C GLY A 24 -2.00 15.36 -25.25
N ARG A 25 -0.94 14.88 -24.58
CA ARG A 25 -0.67 13.43 -24.41
C ARG A 25 -1.07 12.96 -23.03
N ARG A 26 -1.77 11.83 -22.97
CA ARG A 26 -1.98 11.08 -21.72
C ARG A 26 -0.64 10.63 -21.15
N PHE A 27 -0.56 10.55 -19.82
CA PHE A 27 0.65 10.11 -19.13
C PHE A 27 0.32 9.26 -17.91
N PHE A 28 1.28 8.44 -17.52
CA PHE A 28 1.33 7.78 -16.23
C PHE A 28 2.61 8.26 -15.53
N LEU A 29 2.46 8.79 -14.31
CA LEU A 29 3.56 9.24 -13.47
C LEU A 29 3.61 8.37 -12.22
N TYR A 30 4.73 7.67 -12.04
CA TYR A 30 5.09 7.03 -10.78
C TYR A 30 6.14 7.88 -10.08
N LEU A 31 5.79 8.44 -8.91
CA LEU A 31 6.64 9.31 -8.11
C LEU A 31 6.93 8.65 -6.75
N PRO A 32 8.01 7.85 -6.64
CA PRO A 32 8.42 7.26 -5.37
C PRO A 32 9.24 8.26 -4.57
N LEU A 33 8.58 9.04 -3.71
CA LEU A 33 9.26 9.87 -2.71
C LEU A 33 10.10 8.99 -1.78
N VAL A 34 11.25 9.48 -1.35
CA VAL A 34 12.14 8.75 -0.44
C VAL A 34 11.80 8.98 1.03
N HIS A 35 11.14 10.07 1.36
CA HIS A 35 10.57 10.24 2.69
C HIS A 35 9.43 9.22 2.92
N LEU A 36 9.35 8.53 4.07
CA LEU A 36 10.12 8.68 5.32
C LEU A 36 11.14 7.55 5.57
N HIS A 37 11.74 6.99 4.51
CA HIS A 37 12.73 5.92 4.66
C HIS A 37 13.98 6.41 5.41
N PHE A 38 14.50 5.58 6.32
CA PHE A 38 15.69 5.90 7.11
C PHE A 38 16.98 6.04 6.26
N PRO A 39 17.95 6.84 6.71
CA PRO A 39 17.79 7.92 7.69
C PRO A 39 16.83 9.01 7.18
N THR A 40 15.92 9.48 8.06
CA THR A 40 15.07 10.63 7.77
C THR A 40 15.91 11.89 7.89
N LEU A 41 16.20 12.51 6.74
CA LEU A 41 17.04 13.70 6.64
C LEU A 41 16.28 14.74 5.83
N PRO A 42 15.66 15.75 6.48
CA PRO A 42 14.88 16.77 5.77
C PRO A 42 15.76 17.62 4.86
N HIS A 43 15.18 18.25 3.86
CA HIS A 43 15.82 19.32 3.10
C HIS A 43 16.20 20.48 4.03
N ASP A 44 17.23 21.24 3.66
CA ASP A 44 17.75 22.33 4.49
C ASP A 44 16.69 23.42 4.77
N ASP A 45 15.74 23.60 3.84
CA ASP A 45 14.60 24.50 4.02
C ASP A 45 13.61 24.04 5.11
N PHE A 46 13.61 22.74 5.43
CA PHE A 46 12.70 22.08 6.36
C PHE A 46 13.36 21.71 7.69
N ALA A 47 14.68 21.60 7.73
CA ALA A 47 15.42 21.29 8.95
C ALA A 47 15.10 22.29 10.07
N GLY A 48 14.64 21.79 11.21
CA GLY A 48 14.26 22.55 12.39
C GLY A 48 12.90 23.26 12.31
N ARG A 49 12.13 23.12 11.21
CA ARG A 49 10.87 23.87 11.02
C ARG A 49 9.77 23.49 11.99
N THR A 50 9.66 22.20 12.32
CA THR A 50 8.60 21.71 13.21
C THR A 50 8.97 21.80 14.68
N GLY A 51 10.26 21.94 15.00
CA GLY A 51 10.79 21.85 16.38
C GLY A 51 10.73 20.44 16.98
N ASN A 52 10.33 19.42 16.22
CA ASN A 52 10.11 18.04 16.70
C ASN A 52 11.10 17.02 16.10
N GLY A 53 12.23 17.51 15.58
CA GLY A 53 13.31 16.69 15.02
C GLY A 53 13.09 16.24 13.57
N ASP A 54 14.13 15.63 13.01
CA ASP A 54 14.25 15.35 11.58
C ASP A 54 13.11 14.50 10.99
N PHE A 55 12.50 13.61 11.78
CA PHE A 55 11.36 12.81 11.32
C PHE A 55 10.13 13.68 11.04
N ALA A 56 9.80 14.58 11.98
CA ALA A 56 8.68 15.50 11.83
C ALA A 56 8.93 16.52 10.72
N ASP A 57 10.16 17.03 10.62
CA ASP A 57 10.56 17.93 9.53
C ASP A 57 10.48 17.25 8.16
N SER A 58 10.91 15.99 8.06
CA SER A 58 10.81 15.20 6.82
C SER A 58 9.35 14.91 6.44
N MET A 59 8.46 14.76 7.43
CA MET A 59 7.03 14.55 7.19
C MET A 59 6.37 15.84 6.68
N ALA A 60 6.72 16.99 7.27
CA ALA A 60 6.28 18.29 6.78
C ALA A 60 6.81 18.59 5.37
N GLU A 61 8.04 18.18 5.06
CA GLU A 61 8.56 18.25 3.70
C GLU A 61 7.73 17.38 2.74
N MET A 62 7.54 16.09 3.04
CA MET A 62 6.78 15.19 2.18
C MET A 62 5.38 15.74 1.87
N ASP A 63 4.67 16.25 2.88
CA ASP A 63 3.37 16.89 2.69
C ASP A 63 3.45 18.10 1.74
N HIS A 64 4.42 19.00 1.95
CA HIS A 64 4.66 20.12 1.06
C HIS A 64 4.97 19.67 -0.37
N ARG A 65 5.84 18.67 -0.55
CA ARG A 65 6.24 18.12 -1.86
C ARG A 65 5.05 17.52 -2.61
N VAL A 66 4.16 16.81 -1.92
CA VAL A 66 2.90 16.31 -2.49
C VAL A 66 2.00 17.48 -2.91
N GLY A 67 1.92 18.53 -2.08
CA GLY A 67 1.22 19.77 -2.42
C GLY A 67 1.68 20.38 -3.74
N GLN A 68 3.00 20.46 -3.97
CA GLN A 68 3.56 20.98 -5.23
C GLN A 68 3.09 20.20 -6.47
N VAL A 69 2.96 18.88 -6.38
CA VAL A 69 2.45 18.03 -7.48
C VAL A 69 0.97 18.31 -7.74
N ILE A 70 0.18 18.44 -6.68
CA ILE A 70 -1.25 18.74 -6.76
C ILE A 70 -1.48 20.13 -7.37
N ASP A 71 -0.71 21.13 -6.94
CA ASP A 71 -0.78 22.50 -7.44
C ASP A 71 -0.41 22.57 -8.92
N GLU A 72 0.59 21.80 -9.36
CA GLU A 72 0.97 21.73 -10.77
C GLU A 72 -0.16 21.14 -11.64
N VAL A 73 -0.81 20.06 -11.18
CA VAL A 73 -1.98 19.47 -11.86
C VAL A 73 -3.11 20.50 -12.01
N GLN A 74 -3.34 21.32 -10.98
CA GLN A 74 -4.32 22.40 -11.03
C GLN A 74 -3.91 23.53 -11.98
N ARG A 75 -2.66 23.98 -11.90
CA ARG A 75 -2.10 25.05 -12.75
C ARG A 75 -2.17 24.69 -14.23
N LEU A 76 -1.95 23.42 -14.56
CA LEU A 76 -2.05 22.89 -15.93
C LEU A 76 -3.50 22.73 -16.42
N GLY A 77 -4.49 22.85 -15.54
CA GLY A 77 -5.91 22.73 -15.90
C GLY A 77 -6.35 21.30 -16.23
N ILE A 78 -5.62 20.28 -15.75
CA ILE A 78 -5.86 18.86 -16.07
C ILE A 78 -6.45 18.07 -14.90
N ALA A 79 -6.88 18.75 -13.83
CA ALA A 79 -7.33 18.11 -12.60
C ALA A 79 -8.52 17.15 -12.80
N ASP A 80 -9.49 17.51 -13.64
CA ASP A 80 -10.70 16.69 -13.88
C ASP A 80 -10.42 15.41 -14.69
N ASP A 81 -9.28 15.35 -15.39
CA ASP A 81 -8.83 14.18 -16.15
C ASP A 81 -7.60 13.50 -15.49
N THR A 82 -7.36 13.77 -14.21
CA THR A 82 -6.24 13.18 -13.46
C THR A 82 -6.76 12.36 -12.27
N LEU A 83 -6.51 11.05 -12.31
CA LEU A 83 -6.58 10.19 -11.11
C LEU A 83 -5.29 10.33 -10.32
N PHE A 84 -5.35 11.01 -9.18
CA PHE A 84 -4.26 11.11 -8.22
C PHE A 84 -4.40 10.04 -7.14
N ILE A 85 -3.33 9.30 -6.87
CA ILE A 85 -3.26 8.31 -5.79
C ILE A 85 -2.05 8.62 -4.92
N PHE A 86 -2.26 8.76 -3.61
CA PHE A 86 -1.21 8.80 -2.61
C PHE A 86 -1.32 7.56 -1.72
N CYS A 87 -0.23 6.80 -1.63
CA CYS A 87 -0.16 5.63 -0.76
C CYS A 87 1.29 5.36 -0.33
N SER A 88 1.46 4.52 0.68
CA SER A 88 2.76 3.99 1.09
C SER A 88 2.91 2.52 0.67
N ASP A 89 4.14 2.07 0.51
CA ASP A 89 4.53 0.71 0.16
C ASP A 89 4.45 -0.26 1.35
N ASN A 90 4.72 0.22 2.57
CA ASN A 90 4.61 -0.57 3.80
C ASN A 90 4.39 0.31 5.06
N GLY A 91 4.13 -0.36 6.19
CA GLY A 91 4.08 0.27 7.50
C GLY A 91 5.38 0.96 7.95
N PRO A 92 5.40 1.53 9.18
CA PRO A 92 6.52 2.34 9.65
C PRO A 92 7.80 1.52 9.83
N GLU A 93 8.92 2.24 9.81
CA GLU A 93 10.26 1.71 10.05
C GLU A 93 10.41 1.03 11.42
N PHE A 94 11.13 -0.10 11.48
CA PHE A 94 11.40 -0.79 12.73
C PHE A 94 12.67 -0.26 13.44
N ARG A 95 13.56 0.44 12.75
CA ARG A 95 14.81 0.99 13.30
C ARG A 95 14.58 2.33 14.01
N ALA A 96 14.92 2.35 15.30
CA ALA A 96 15.08 3.60 16.04
C ALA A 96 16.34 4.36 15.57
N PRO A 97 16.38 5.71 15.64
CA PRO A 97 15.29 6.61 16.06
C PRO A 97 14.31 6.98 14.92
N TYR A 98 14.44 6.39 13.74
CA TYR A 98 13.69 6.77 12.52
C TYR A 98 12.29 6.17 12.40
N ARG A 99 11.85 5.40 13.41
CA ARG A 99 10.57 4.72 13.45
C ARG A 99 9.42 5.73 13.53
N GLY A 100 8.53 5.68 12.54
CA GLY A 100 7.22 6.34 12.59
C GLY A 100 6.18 5.59 13.43
N THR A 101 4.93 6.01 13.35
CA THR A 101 3.81 5.36 14.06
C THR A 101 2.87 4.65 13.08
N ALA A 102 2.41 3.45 13.48
CA ALA A 102 1.32 2.75 12.81
C ALA A 102 -0.05 3.10 13.43
N GLY A 103 -0.14 4.20 14.19
CA GLY A 103 -1.37 4.59 14.88
C GLY A 103 -1.82 3.51 15.87
N PRO A 104 -3.08 3.05 15.83
CA PRO A 104 -3.59 2.04 16.75
C PRO A 104 -3.14 0.61 16.42
N TRP A 105 -2.54 0.38 15.24
CA TRP A 105 -2.14 -0.96 14.79
C TRP A 105 -0.77 -1.34 15.31
N ARG A 106 -0.57 -2.65 15.55
CA ARG A 106 0.68 -3.20 16.06
C ARG A 106 1.67 -3.50 14.93
N GLY A 107 2.96 -3.42 15.22
CA GLY A 107 4.05 -3.86 14.34
C GLY A 107 4.57 -2.80 13.37
N THR A 108 5.56 -3.21 12.58
CA THR A 108 6.37 -2.37 11.67
C THR A 108 6.63 -3.14 10.38
N TYR A 109 7.18 -2.53 9.32
CA TYR A 109 7.58 -3.31 8.15
C TYR A 109 8.54 -4.44 8.57
N HIS A 110 8.51 -5.56 7.84
CA HIS A 110 9.07 -6.86 8.21
C HIS A 110 8.30 -7.68 9.25
N THR A 111 7.13 -7.25 9.70
CA THR A 111 6.23 -8.09 10.50
C THR A 111 4.96 -8.41 9.72
N ALA A 112 4.21 -9.44 10.13
CA ALA A 112 2.91 -9.75 9.55
C ALA A 112 1.75 -9.01 10.22
N MET A 113 2.04 -8.07 11.10
CA MET A 113 1.05 -7.35 11.91
C MET A 113 0.33 -6.27 11.09
N GLU A 114 -0.87 -5.82 11.53
CA GLU A 114 -1.66 -4.83 10.79
C GLU A 114 -0.89 -3.52 10.57
N GLY A 115 -0.02 -3.12 11.51
CA GLY A 115 0.80 -1.93 11.38
C GLY A 115 1.83 -2.02 10.26
N SER A 116 2.21 -3.22 9.80
CA SER A 116 3.06 -3.40 8.62
C SER A 116 2.30 -3.23 7.30
N LEU A 117 1.00 -3.51 7.30
CA LEU A 117 0.21 -3.76 6.08
C LEU A 117 -0.78 -2.63 5.81
N ARG A 118 -1.29 -2.01 6.86
CA ARG A 118 -2.31 -0.97 6.80
C ARG A 118 -1.63 0.38 6.67
N VAL A 119 -1.58 0.86 5.44
CA VAL A 119 -0.92 2.09 5.03
C VAL A 119 -1.94 3.17 4.64
N PRO A 120 -1.55 4.45 4.62
CA PRO A 120 -2.37 5.49 4.01
C PRO A 120 -2.67 5.14 2.55
N PHE A 121 -3.92 5.37 2.13
CA PHE A 121 -4.36 5.27 0.74
C PHE A 121 -5.40 6.36 0.48
N ILE A 122 -5.09 7.30 -0.41
CA ILE A 122 -5.97 8.40 -0.81
C ILE A 122 -6.06 8.38 -2.33
N ALA A 123 -7.29 8.31 -2.86
CA ALA A 123 -7.55 8.46 -4.29
C ALA A 123 -8.41 9.70 -4.51
N ARG A 124 -8.02 10.54 -5.48
CA ARG A 124 -8.72 11.76 -5.86
C ARG A 124 -8.85 11.83 -7.37
N TRP A 125 -10.08 11.95 -7.84
CA TRP A 125 -10.40 12.22 -9.24
C TRP A 125 -11.65 13.09 -9.31
N PRO A 126 -11.50 14.42 -9.43
CA PRO A 126 -12.61 15.36 -9.46
C PRO A 126 -13.68 14.97 -10.49
N GLY A 127 -14.95 15.07 -10.10
CA GLY A 127 -16.10 14.68 -10.95
C GLY A 127 -16.28 13.17 -11.19
N ARG A 128 -15.37 12.32 -10.69
CA ARG A 128 -15.38 10.86 -10.90
C ARG A 128 -15.41 10.08 -9.59
N ILE A 129 -14.64 10.51 -8.59
CA ILE A 129 -14.63 9.95 -7.23
C ILE A 129 -15.28 10.98 -6.30
N ALA A 130 -16.26 10.53 -5.50
CA ALA A 130 -16.95 11.39 -4.54
C ALA A 130 -15.98 11.93 -3.47
N PRO A 131 -15.94 13.26 -3.22
CA PRO A 131 -15.04 13.85 -2.24
C PRO A 131 -15.45 13.47 -0.82
N GLY A 132 -14.46 13.33 0.08
CA GLY A 132 -14.70 13.11 1.51
C GLY A 132 -15.22 11.73 1.90
N ARG A 133 -15.34 10.79 0.94
CA ARG A 133 -15.72 9.40 1.24
C ARG A 133 -14.60 8.70 2.03
N VAL A 134 -14.99 8.02 3.10
CA VAL A 134 -14.11 7.16 3.91
C VAL A 134 -14.66 5.73 3.88
N SER A 135 -13.78 4.74 3.72
CA SER A 135 -14.15 3.32 3.69
C SER A 135 -13.11 2.46 4.40
N ASN A 136 -13.58 1.38 5.02
CA ASN A 136 -12.75 0.33 5.62
C ASN A 136 -12.67 -0.93 4.73
N GLU A 137 -13.20 -0.89 3.51
CA GLU A 137 -13.07 -1.98 2.54
C GLU A 137 -11.59 -2.19 2.14
N ILE A 138 -11.26 -3.41 1.72
CA ILE A 138 -9.87 -3.80 1.45
C ILE A 138 -9.49 -3.41 0.03
N VAL A 139 -8.48 -2.56 -0.13
CA VAL A 139 -7.75 -2.35 -1.38
C VAL A 139 -6.30 -2.77 -1.15
N HIS A 140 -5.75 -3.55 -2.07
CA HIS A 140 -4.37 -4.05 -1.98
C HIS A 140 -3.49 -3.42 -3.07
N VAL A 141 -2.18 -3.28 -2.82
CA VAL A 141 -1.25 -2.66 -3.78
C VAL A 141 -1.25 -3.38 -5.16
N THR A 142 -1.50 -4.68 -5.18
CA THR A 142 -1.63 -5.46 -6.43
C THR A 142 -2.84 -5.03 -7.27
N ASP A 143 -3.90 -4.51 -6.65
CA ASP A 143 -5.11 -4.06 -7.34
C ASP A 143 -4.85 -2.81 -8.19
N LEU A 144 -3.80 -2.04 -7.85
CA LEU A 144 -3.41 -0.85 -8.59
C LEU A 144 -3.05 -1.18 -10.03
N PHE A 145 -2.34 -2.29 -10.29
CA PHE A 145 -2.00 -2.69 -11.65
C PHE A 145 -3.25 -2.86 -12.52
N THR A 146 -4.17 -3.73 -12.09
CA THR A 146 -5.40 -4.04 -12.82
C THR A 146 -6.28 -2.81 -12.97
N THR A 147 -6.47 -2.04 -11.88
CA THR A 147 -7.30 -0.82 -11.88
C THR A 147 -6.72 0.24 -12.82
N LEU A 148 -5.42 0.50 -12.77
CA LEU A 148 -4.76 1.51 -13.60
C LEU A 148 -4.71 1.12 -15.07
N CYS A 149 -4.51 -0.17 -15.41
CA CYS A 149 -4.65 -0.64 -16.79
C CYS A 149 -6.04 -0.28 -17.33
N ARG A 150 -7.10 -0.58 -16.57
CA ARG A 150 -8.48 -0.32 -16.99
C ARG A 150 -8.80 1.17 -17.06
N VAL A 151 -8.30 1.98 -16.14
CA VAL A 151 -8.42 3.46 -16.17
C VAL A 151 -7.72 4.04 -17.41
N GLY A 152 -6.51 3.55 -17.72
CA GLY A 152 -5.73 3.98 -18.89
C GLY A 152 -6.25 3.44 -20.24
N GLY A 153 -7.23 2.53 -20.23
CA GLY A 153 -7.75 1.86 -21.42
C GLY A 153 -6.83 0.76 -21.98
N ALA A 154 -5.88 0.28 -21.18
CA ALA A 154 -5.03 -0.85 -21.52
C ALA A 154 -5.71 -2.18 -21.17
N GLU A 155 -5.30 -3.24 -21.87
CA GLU A 155 -5.71 -4.61 -21.55
C GLU A 155 -4.87 -5.18 -20.41
N VAL A 156 -5.52 -5.93 -19.52
CA VAL A 156 -4.85 -6.72 -18.49
C VAL A 156 -4.38 -8.02 -19.15
N PRO A 157 -3.11 -8.44 -18.98
CA PRO A 157 -2.61 -9.68 -19.56
C PRO A 157 -3.52 -10.87 -19.24
N GLN A 158 -3.78 -11.71 -20.24
CA GLN A 158 -4.60 -12.92 -20.13
C GLN A 158 -3.78 -14.23 -20.25
N ASP A 159 -2.47 -14.09 -20.48
CA ASP A 159 -1.52 -15.20 -20.67
C ASP A 159 -0.90 -15.70 -19.36
N ARG A 160 -1.18 -15.02 -18.24
CA ARG A 160 -0.66 -15.32 -16.89
C ARG A 160 -1.68 -14.97 -15.82
N PRO A 161 -1.61 -15.60 -14.63
CA PRO A 161 -2.38 -15.16 -13.47
C PRO A 161 -2.03 -13.73 -13.06
N ILE A 162 -3.06 -12.94 -12.71
CA ILE A 162 -2.92 -11.59 -12.18
C ILE A 162 -3.65 -11.52 -10.84
N ASP A 163 -2.92 -11.25 -9.76
CA ASP A 163 -3.50 -11.19 -8.41
C ASP A 163 -4.36 -9.94 -8.17
N GLY A 164 -4.12 -8.87 -8.92
CA GLY A 164 -4.83 -7.60 -8.80
C GLY A 164 -6.25 -7.67 -9.34
N VAL A 165 -7.21 -7.10 -8.60
CA VAL A 165 -8.60 -6.97 -9.04
C VAL A 165 -8.93 -5.54 -9.50
N ASP A 166 -9.96 -5.39 -10.34
CA ASP A 166 -10.42 -4.06 -10.81
C ASP A 166 -11.27 -3.38 -9.73
N GLN A 167 -10.75 -2.28 -9.17
CA GLN A 167 -11.40 -1.52 -8.11
C GLN A 167 -12.22 -0.33 -8.63
N ARG A 168 -12.39 -0.15 -9.95
CA ARG A 168 -13.11 1.02 -10.50
C ARG A 168 -14.53 1.13 -9.96
N ALA A 169 -15.29 0.04 -9.95
CA ALA A 169 -16.67 0.08 -9.45
C ALA A 169 -16.72 0.58 -7.99
N PHE A 170 -15.77 0.16 -7.16
CA PHE A 170 -15.66 0.61 -5.77
C PHE A 170 -15.21 2.08 -5.67
N LEU A 171 -14.17 2.47 -6.41
CA LEU A 171 -13.60 3.83 -6.33
C LEU A 171 -14.55 4.89 -6.90
N LEU A 172 -15.25 4.57 -7.99
CA LEU A 172 -16.20 5.47 -8.67
C LEU A 172 -17.59 5.49 -8.00
N GLY A 173 -17.80 4.71 -6.93
CA GLY A 173 -19.06 4.69 -6.19
C GLY A 173 -20.19 3.90 -6.87
N GLU A 174 -19.87 3.07 -7.87
CA GLU A 174 -20.81 2.13 -8.50
C GLU A 174 -21.07 0.91 -7.58
N SER A 175 -20.16 0.63 -6.65
CA SER A 175 -20.26 -0.40 -5.62
C SER A 175 -19.81 0.15 -4.26
N GLU A 176 -20.56 -0.19 -3.21
CA GLU A 176 -20.15 0.08 -1.82
C GLU A 176 -19.06 -0.89 -1.34
N LYS A 177 -18.90 -2.02 -2.01
CA LYS A 177 -17.95 -3.08 -1.65
C LYS A 177 -16.75 -3.10 -2.58
N SER A 178 -15.59 -3.33 -1.98
CA SER A 178 -14.38 -3.65 -2.74
C SER A 178 -14.56 -4.95 -3.51
N ALA A 179 -13.89 -5.07 -4.65
CA ALA A 179 -13.81 -6.32 -5.41
C ALA A 179 -12.95 -7.38 -4.71
N ARG A 180 -12.27 -7.02 -3.60
CA ARG A 180 -11.39 -7.89 -2.81
C ARG A 180 -11.94 -8.13 -1.41
N GLU A 181 -12.00 -9.40 -1.03
CA GLU A 181 -12.36 -9.79 0.34
C GLU A 181 -11.16 -10.11 1.23
N GLY A 182 -9.97 -10.32 0.66
CA GLY A 182 -8.83 -10.78 1.42
C GLY A 182 -7.53 -10.82 0.62
N PHE A 183 -6.44 -11.15 1.29
CA PHE A 183 -5.14 -11.34 0.69
C PHE A 183 -4.26 -12.30 1.52
N LEU A 184 -3.27 -12.88 0.87
CA LEU A 184 -2.22 -13.68 1.50
C LEU A 184 -1.00 -12.78 1.74
N PHE A 185 -0.34 -12.93 2.88
CA PHE A 185 0.83 -12.13 3.21
C PHE A 185 2.07 -13.00 3.38
N TYR A 186 3.04 -12.74 2.52
CA TYR A 186 4.32 -13.44 2.49
C TYR A 186 5.43 -12.54 2.99
N ILE A 187 6.35 -13.11 3.78
CA ILE A 187 7.69 -12.53 3.97
C ILE A 187 8.67 -13.48 3.29
N LYS A 188 9.34 -12.98 2.26
CA LYS A 188 10.18 -13.80 1.37
C LYS A 188 9.34 -14.94 0.76
N GLN A 189 9.60 -16.19 1.15
CA GLN A 189 8.91 -17.38 0.63
C GLN A 189 7.90 -17.96 1.64
N GLU A 190 7.78 -17.37 2.83
CA GLU A 190 6.92 -17.92 3.88
C GLU A 190 5.60 -17.18 3.93
N LEU A 191 4.50 -17.94 3.84
CA LEU A 191 3.16 -17.43 4.14
C LEU A 191 3.08 -17.14 5.64
N ARG A 192 3.16 -15.86 6.01
CA ARG A 192 3.20 -15.43 7.42
C ARG A 192 1.80 -15.22 7.98
N ALA A 193 0.89 -14.66 7.18
CA ALA A 193 -0.51 -14.46 7.57
C ALA A 193 -1.45 -14.48 6.36
N ALA A 194 -2.74 -14.60 6.62
CA ALA A 194 -3.79 -14.42 5.63
C ALA A 194 -4.92 -13.57 6.23
N LYS A 195 -5.42 -12.60 5.47
CA LYS A 195 -6.55 -11.75 5.86
C LYS A 195 -7.76 -12.09 5.02
N TRP A 196 -8.91 -12.23 5.66
CA TRP A 196 -10.21 -12.33 5.00
C TRP A 196 -11.23 -11.48 5.78
N ARG A 197 -11.73 -10.42 5.14
CA ARG A 197 -12.60 -9.40 5.72
C ARG A 197 -12.00 -8.86 7.02
N ASP A 198 -12.75 -8.92 8.11
CA ASP A 198 -12.32 -8.46 9.44
C ASP A 198 -11.34 -9.43 10.13
N TRP A 199 -11.09 -10.60 9.55
CA TRP A 199 -10.33 -11.65 10.20
C TRP A 199 -8.92 -11.77 9.65
N LYS A 200 -7.98 -12.08 10.53
CA LYS A 200 -6.60 -12.31 10.16
C LYS A 200 -6.02 -13.50 10.90
N LEU A 201 -5.53 -14.47 10.14
CA LEU A 201 -4.93 -15.70 10.62
C LEU A 201 -3.41 -15.60 10.47
N HIS A 202 -2.69 -15.73 11.58
CA HIS A 202 -1.23 -15.75 11.62
C HIS A 202 -0.73 -17.19 11.68
N PHE A 203 0.20 -17.53 10.78
CA PHE A 203 0.94 -18.79 10.81
C PHE A 203 2.30 -18.64 11.50
N TYR A 204 2.77 -17.40 11.62
CA TYR A 204 3.99 -17.04 12.32
C TYR A 204 3.68 -15.91 13.28
N TRP A 205 4.22 -15.99 14.49
CA TRP A 205 4.06 -14.95 15.50
C TRP A 205 5.37 -14.19 15.70
N GLU A 206 5.43 -12.99 15.10
CA GLU A 206 6.57 -12.07 15.17
C GLU A 206 6.03 -10.63 15.20
N PRO A 207 5.53 -10.17 16.37
CA PRO A 207 4.94 -8.84 16.49
C PRO A 207 5.96 -7.71 16.38
N GLU A 208 7.25 -8.01 16.57
CA GLU A 208 8.36 -7.10 16.39
C GLU A 208 9.50 -7.81 15.64
N VAL A 209 10.27 -7.08 14.83
CA VAL A 209 11.33 -7.66 14.00
C VAL A 209 12.40 -8.32 14.86
N ASN A 210 12.70 -9.60 14.60
CA ASN A 210 13.61 -10.44 15.39
C ASN A 210 13.10 -10.80 16.80
N HIS A 211 11.81 -10.56 17.08
CA HIS A 211 11.19 -10.85 18.37
C HIS A 211 9.86 -11.60 18.16
N GLY A 212 9.85 -12.88 18.45
CA GLY A 212 8.67 -13.71 18.24
C GLY A 212 8.90 -15.19 18.49
N GLN A 213 7.83 -15.96 18.37
CA GLN A 213 7.86 -17.43 18.43
C GLN A 213 8.24 -18.05 17.07
N GLY A 214 8.21 -17.25 15.99
CA GLY A 214 8.40 -17.77 14.64
C GLY A 214 7.17 -18.56 14.21
N LYS A 215 7.38 -19.71 13.55
CA LYS A 215 6.29 -20.54 13.03
C LYS A 215 5.47 -21.13 14.18
N LEU A 216 4.14 -21.03 14.08
CA LEU A 216 3.20 -21.55 15.06
C LEU A 216 2.77 -22.99 14.74
N GLU A 217 2.59 -23.82 15.78
CA GLU A 217 1.96 -25.14 15.66
C GLU A 217 0.44 -25.03 15.42
N SER A 218 -0.22 -24.12 16.15
CA SER A 218 -1.60 -23.72 15.93
C SER A 218 -1.64 -22.24 15.55
N PRO A 219 -2.27 -21.85 14.43
CA PRO A 219 -2.32 -20.45 14.03
C PRO A 219 -3.09 -19.62 15.05
N TYR A 220 -2.81 -18.31 15.10
CA TYR A 220 -3.60 -17.36 15.87
C TYR A 220 -4.58 -16.64 14.96
N LEU A 221 -5.82 -16.47 15.42
CA LEU A 221 -6.86 -15.77 14.69
C LEU A 221 -7.31 -14.53 15.45
N PHE A 222 -7.30 -13.39 14.76
CA PHE A 222 -7.75 -12.11 15.29
C PHE A 222 -8.90 -11.55 14.46
N ASN A 223 -9.84 -10.87 15.13
CA ASN A 223 -10.78 -9.97 14.47
C ASN A 223 -10.21 -8.55 14.55
N VAL A 224 -9.57 -8.07 13.48
CA VAL A 224 -8.78 -6.84 13.48
C VAL A 224 -9.62 -5.55 13.52
N THR A 225 -10.94 -5.67 13.33
CA THR A 225 -11.87 -4.56 13.49
C THR A 225 -12.19 -4.33 14.98
N ARG A 226 -12.29 -5.42 15.76
CA ARG A 226 -12.51 -5.35 17.22
C ARG A 226 -11.21 -5.30 18.02
N ASP A 227 -10.13 -5.85 17.48
CA ASP A 227 -8.82 -5.97 18.09
C ASP A 227 -7.74 -5.52 17.08
N PRO A 228 -7.60 -4.20 16.85
CA PRO A 228 -6.65 -3.67 15.87
C PRO A 228 -5.18 -3.88 16.24
N LYS A 229 -4.90 -4.27 17.49
CA LYS A 229 -3.54 -4.54 18.00
C LYS A 229 -3.16 -6.01 17.94
N GLU A 230 -4.11 -6.89 17.57
CA GLU A 230 -3.91 -8.34 17.49
C GLU A 230 -3.44 -8.89 18.85
N GLU A 231 -4.20 -8.60 19.91
CA GLU A 231 -3.86 -8.94 21.30
C GLU A 231 -4.52 -10.23 21.79
N THR A 232 -5.69 -10.60 21.25
CA THR A 232 -6.48 -11.74 21.73
C THR A 232 -6.72 -12.76 20.63
N ASP A 233 -6.04 -13.91 20.71
CA ASP A 233 -6.34 -15.06 19.85
C ASP A 233 -7.74 -15.62 20.19
N VAL A 234 -8.57 -15.76 19.16
CA VAL A 234 -9.95 -16.23 19.27
C VAL A 234 -10.23 -17.43 18.35
N LEU A 235 -9.20 -18.13 17.86
CA LEU A 235 -9.36 -19.22 16.90
C LEU A 235 -10.31 -20.32 17.39
N VAL A 236 -10.14 -20.80 18.63
CA VAL A 236 -10.93 -21.90 19.21
C VAL A 236 -12.44 -21.61 19.17
N PHE A 237 -12.84 -20.35 19.21
CA PHE A 237 -14.24 -19.93 19.19
C PHE A 237 -14.75 -19.60 17.78
N ASN A 238 -13.87 -19.52 16.77
CA ASN A 238 -14.19 -19.00 15.43
C ASN A 238 -13.57 -19.84 14.30
N THR A 239 -13.48 -21.16 14.49
CA THR A 239 -12.84 -22.10 13.55
C THR A 239 -13.43 -22.06 12.13
N TRP A 240 -14.69 -21.66 11.98
CA TRP A 240 -15.36 -21.50 10.69
C TRP A 240 -14.63 -20.51 9.74
N VAL A 241 -13.91 -19.53 10.30
CA VAL A 241 -13.15 -18.52 9.56
C VAL A 241 -11.99 -19.15 8.78
N MET A 242 -11.50 -20.32 9.22
CA MET A 242 -10.46 -21.06 8.49
C MET A 242 -10.95 -21.50 7.10
N GLY A 243 -12.26 -21.76 6.92
CA GLY A 243 -12.82 -22.20 5.65
C GLY A 243 -12.49 -21.28 4.46
N PRO A 244 -12.92 -20.00 4.47
CA PRO A 244 -12.58 -19.06 3.40
C PRO A 244 -11.08 -18.80 3.27
N ILE A 245 -10.33 -18.71 4.38
CA ILE A 245 -8.89 -18.48 4.35
C ILE A 245 -8.14 -19.65 3.68
N LEU A 246 -8.45 -20.88 4.07
CA LEU A 246 -7.83 -22.07 3.48
C LEU A 246 -8.21 -22.25 2.01
N ARG A 247 -9.40 -21.80 1.59
CA ARG A 247 -9.75 -21.75 0.16
C ARG A 247 -8.83 -20.79 -0.60
N MET A 248 -8.63 -19.57 -0.10
CA MET A 248 -7.69 -18.61 -0.73
C MET A 248 -6.27 -19.19 -0.84
N ILE A 249 -5.78 -19.84 0.21
CA ILE A 249 -4.44 -20.47 0.22
C ILE A 249 -4.37 -21.60 -0.79
N ARG A 250 -5.38 -22.48 -0.82
CA ARG A 250 -5.45 -23.59 -1.77
C ARG A 250 -5.48 -23.08 -3.21
N ASP A 251 -6.29 -22.07 -3.50
CA ASP A 251 -6.47 -21.55 -4.85
C ASP A 251 -5.18 -20.85 -5.33
N PHE A 252 -4.51 -20.10 -4.46
CA PHE A 252 -3.18 -19.54 -4.74
C PHE A 252 -2.14 -20.64 -5.01
N ASN A 253 -2.05 -21.65 -4.14
CA ASN A 253 -1.10 -22.74 -4.32
C ASN A 253 -1.36 -23.54 -5.62
N ALA A 254 -2.62 -23.80 -5.96
CA ALA A 254 -2.99 -24.45 -7.21
C ALA A 254 -2.55 -23.60 -8.42
N SER A 255 -2.76 -22.28 -8.35
CA SER A 255 -2.28 -21.34 -9.37
C SER A 255 -0.75 -21.36 -9.49
N SER A 256 0.00 -21.32 -8.38
CA SER A 256 1.46 -21.38 -8.38
C SER A 256 2.03 -22.71 -8.91
N VAL A 257 1.29 -23.82 -8.75
CA VAL A 257 1.67 -25.11 -9.36
C VAL A 257 1.45 -25.10 -10.87
N ALA A 258 0.31 -24.56 -11.33
CA ALA A 258 0.01 -24.44 -12.75
C ALA A 258 0.88 -23.39 -13.47
N HIS A 259 1.27 -22.34 -12.74
CA HIS A 259 2.04 -21.19 -13.22
C HIS A 259 3.22 -20.92 -12.25
N PRO A 260 4.32 -21.67 -12.38
CA PRO A 260 5.48 -21.54 -11.49
C PRO A 260 6.07 -20.13 -11.49
N HIS A 261 6.46 -19.64 -10.31
CA HIS A 261 7.06 -18.32 -10.14
C HIS A 261 8.35 -18.16 -10.96
N THR A 262 8.52 -16.99 -11.59
CA THR A 262 9.76 -16.61 -12.27
C THR A 262 10.91 -16.53 -11.25
N PRO A 263 12.00 -17.29 -11.42
CA PRO A 263 13.13 -17.23 -10.49
C PRO A 263 13.80 -15.84 -10.51
N PRO A 264 14.35 -15.37 -9.37
CA PRO A 264 15.11 -14.13 -9.33
C PRO A 264 16.20 -14.08 -10.41
N GLY A 265 16.29 -12.96 -11.13
CA GLY A 265 17.27 -12.74 -12.21
C GLY A 265 16.93 -13.39 -13.55
N LYS A 266 15.74 -14.01 -13.69
CA LYS A 266 15.21 -14.40 -15.00
C LYS A 266 14.30 -13.30 -15.57
N PRO A 267 14.28 -13.08 -16.89
CA PRO A 267 13.31 -12.20 -17.50
C PRO A 267 11.91 -12.75 -17.29
N ASP A 268 10.94 -11.85 -17.11
CA ASP A 268 9.52 -12.20 -17.11
C ASP A 268 9.19 -12.87 -18.46
N ARG A 269 8.68 -14.09 -18.39
CA ARG A 269 8.18 -14.83 -19.58
C ARG A 269 6.86 -14.25 -20.04
#